data_AF-A0A5N6UCC9-F1
#
_entry.id   AF-A0A5N6UCC9-F1
#
_cell.length_a   1.000
_cell.length_b   1.000
_cell.length_c   1.000
_cell.angle_alpha   90.00
_cell.angle_beta   90.00
_cell.angle_gamma   90.00
#
_symmetry.space_group_name_H-M   'P 1'
#
loop_
_entity.id
_entity.type
_entity.pdbx_description
1 polymer ?
#
loop_
_entity_poly.entity_id
_entity_poly.type
_entity_poly.pdbx_seq_one_letter_code
_entity_poly.pdbx_strand_id
1 'polypeptide(L)'
;MDTLRALAIASGVATHLLLYRFGEWDVKAPSIVRTYILLSASLFYAERASLLESFAIDAPRNWAIIVTVYHILGVYASLLCYRAFWHRLCGYPGPFLARLSNFYVTSLSAKSLHLYEEVQKLHQQYGDYVRLALRDYEPRVSHYAEQLLEALRMNIGKPMDMSKWFNYYSFDVMGDLSFGKSFNMLAGGQDTYFSTQLHADMKSIGLFSHLTWLFPFFKRIPILNSDYLKFWDWVGGRVEERIMNNPDRPDVFSWILNAFQNGPKTKQDHLDLHGDAYLIIVAGSDTTAATLTNLFFHLAADQTWQTKLQEELDALPDLTQEKLTSVKLLDALINETLRLHPAVPSGTQRMTPPEGLQIGDRYIPGDVMVCIPTHTLFRDERAFVQPDEFLPERWMTQPELVKDTSVFIPFNAGPYSCVGKQLALMELRRVTAEILTRYHVEFAKGQTTQDFLDVCEGPGVSLPAS
;
A
#
# COMPACT_ATOMS: atom_id res chain seq x y z
N MET A 1 8.37 -36.87 35.62
CA MET A 1 8.56 -36.49 34.20
C MET A 1 7.27 -35.93 33.58
N ASP A 2 6.11 -36.55 33.80
CA ASP A 2 4.84 -36.07 33.23
C ASP A 2 4.35 -34.75 33.83
N THR A 3 4.56 -34.53 35.13
CA THR A 3 4.30 -33.26 35.81
C THR A 3 5.08 -32.09 35.19
N LEU A 4 6.37 -32.29 34.89
CA LEU A 4 7.23 -31.28 34.26
C LEU A 4 6.75 -30.91 32.85
N ARG A 5 6.38 -31.92 32.05
CA ARG A 5 5.82 -31.73 30.70
C ARG A 5 4.51 -30.95 30.75
N ALA A 6 3.61 -31.29 31.68
CA ALA A 6 2.34 -30.61 31.85
C ALA A 6 2.51 -29.13 32.25
N LEU A 7 3.43 -28.84 33.18
CA LEU A 7 3.76 -27.46 33.57
C LEU A 7 4.37 -26.66 32.41
N ALA A 8 5.25 -27.27 31.62
CA ALA A 8 5.83 -26.63 30.44
C ALA A 8 4.74 -26.29 29.40
N ILE A 9 3.83 -27.21 29.08
CA ILE A 9 2.69 -26.94 28.19
C ILE A 9 1.82 -25.81 28.76
N ALA A 10 1.48 -25.86 30.05
CA ALA A 10 0.66 -24.82 30.70
C ALA A 10 1.32 -23.44 30.62
N SER A 11 2.64 -23.35 30.79
CA SER A 11 3.38 -22.10 30.63
C SER A 11 3.33 -21.58 29.19
N GLY A 12 3.39 -22.46 28.19
CA GLY A 12 3.23 -22.08 26.79
C GLY A 12 1.83 -21.57 26.46
N VAL A 13 0.81 -22.26 26.95
CA VAL A 13 -0.60 -21.85 26.84
C VAL A 13 -0.82 -20.47 27.48
N ALA A 14 -0.32 -20.26 28.70
CA ALA A 14 -0.41 -18.97 29.39
C ALA A 14 0.30 -17.86 28.61
N THR A 15 1.49 -18.13 28.06
CA THR A 15 2.24 -17.18 27.23
C THR A 15 1.46 -16.80 25.97
N HIS A 16 0.82 -17.76 25.31
CA HIS A 16 -0.05 -17.44 24.18
C HIS A 16 -1.25 -16.58 24.60
N LEU A 17 -1.99 -16.98 25.63
CA LEU A 17 -3.24 -16.31 26.03
C LEU A 17 -3.03 -14.92 26.63
N LEU A 18 -1.93 -14.70 27.36
CA LEU A 18 -1.66 -13.46 28.08
C LEU A 18 -0.76 -12.49 27.31
N LEU A 19 0.11 -13.00 26.43
CA LEU A 19 1.12 -12.20 25.75
C LEU A 19 0.90 -12.20 24.23
N TYR A 20 0.99 -13.36 23.56
CA TYR A 20 0.93 -13.39 22.08
C TYR A 20 -0.45 -13.10 21.49
N ARG A 21 -1.51 -13.10 22.31
CA ARG A 21 -2.86 -12.72 21.88
C ARG A 21 -3.01 -11.20 21.67
N PHE A 22 -2.16 -10.39 22.28
CA PHE A 22 -2.30 -8.94 22.32
C PHE A 22 -1.10 -8.26 21.65
N GLY A 23 -1.34 -7.56 20.54
CA GLY A 23 -0.32 -6.82 19.79
C GLY A 23 0.26 -7.58 18.58
N GLU A 24 1.09 -6.88 17.81
CA GLU A 24 1.73 -7.37 16.58
C GLU A 24 3.08 -8.00 16.93
N TRP A 25 3.12 -9.32 17.01
CA TRP A 25 4.33 -10.06 17.42
C TRP A 25 5.16 -10.55 16.24
N ASP A 26 4.58 -10.56 15.04
CA ASP A 26 5.25 -10.87 13.78
C ASP A 26 6.38 -9.88 13.46
N VAL A 27 6.20 -8.59 13.76
CA VAL A 27 7.28 -7.57 13.61
C VAL A 27 8.43 -7.77 14.59
N LYS A 28 8.22 -8.52 15.67
CA LYS A 28 9.23 -8.84 16.69
C LYS A 28 9.83 -10.24 16.52
N ALA A 29 9.55 -10.95 15.42
CA ALA A 29 9.98 -12.34 15.22
C ALA A 29 11.48 -12.57 15.48
N PRO A 30 12.43 -11.73 15.00
CA PRO A 30 13.85 -11.91 15.32
C PRO A 30 14.15 -11.77 16.81
N SER A 31 13.48 -10.83 17.49
CA SER A 31 13.63 -10.62 18.93
C SER A 31 13.04 -11.75 19.75
N ILE A 32 11.90 -12.31 19.33
CA ILE A 32 11.28 -13.49 19.96
C ILE A 32 12.21 -14.69 19.81
N VAL A 33 12.70 -14.97 18.61
CA VAL A 33 13.65 -16.08 18.35
C VAL A 33 14.91 -15.91 19.20
N ARG A 34 15.51 -14.71 19.22
CA ARG A 34 16.67 -14.41 20.07
C ARG A 34 16.37 -14.66 21.55
N THR A 35 15.21 -14.23 22.03
CA THR A 35 14.81 -14.41 23.43
C THR A 35 14.65 -15.89 23.78
N TYR A 36 13.98 -16.68 22.92
CA TYR A 36 13.87 -18.13 23.12
C TYR A 36 15.22 -18.83 23.06
N ILE A 37 16.12 -18.45 22.14
CA ILE A 37 17.48 -19.02 22.07
C ILE A 37 18.24 -18.73 23.37
N LEU A 38 18.21 -17.49 23.87
CA LEU A 38 18.88 -17.10 25.11
C LEU A 38 18.29 -17.79 26.34
N LEU A 39 16.96 -17.88 26.44
CA LEU A 39 16.28 -18.58 27.54
C LEU A 39 16.60 -20.07 27.51
N SER A 40 16.54 -20.72 26.35
CA SER A 40 16.87 -22.13 26.21
C SER A 40 18.34 -22.43 26.49
N ALA A 41 19.26 -21.56 26.04
CA ALA A 41 20.68 -21.66 26.38
C ALA A 41 20.93 -21.49 27.89
N SER A 42 20.21 -20.57 28.53
CA SER A 42 20.31 -20.34 29.98
C SER A 42 19.78 -21.54 30.78
N LEU A 43 18.66 -22.13 30.36
CA LEU A 43 18.13 -23.36 30.97
C LEU A 43 19.08 -24.53 30.78
N PHE A 44 19.69 -24.68 29.59
CA PHE A 44 20.66 -25.74 29.31
C PHE A 44 21.93 -25.57 30.14
N TYR A 45 22.41 -24.34 30.33
CA TYR A 45 23.53 -24.04 31.22
C TYR A 45 23.19 -24.38 32.68
N ALA A 46 22.01 -23.96 33.16
CA ALA A 46 21.56 -24.25 34.52
C ALA A 46 21.46 -25.75 34.82
N GLU A 47 21.03 -26.53 33.82
CA GLU A 47 21.06 -27.99 33.89
C GLU A 47 22.50 -28.53 33.98
N ARG A 48 23.43 -28.06 33.13
CA ARG A 48 24.82 -28.56 33.07
C ARG A 48 25.67 -28.16 34.27
N ALA A 49 25.36 -27.04 34.88
CA ALA A 49 26.03 -26.54 36.08
C ALA A 49 25.40 -27.07 37.38
N SER A 50 24.44 -28.02 37.31
CA SER A 50 23.77 -28.61 38.48
C SER A 50 23.14 -27.56 39.42
N LEU A 51 22.74 -26.40 38.91
CA LEU A 51 22.25 -25.27 39.72
C LEU A 51 20.92 -25.57 40.43
N LEU A 52 20.20 -26.61 40.00
CA LEU A 52 18.95 -27.03 40.63
C LEU A 52 19.14 -28.06 41.76
N GLU A 53 20.33 -28.67 41.88
CA GLU A 53 20.63 -29.60 42.98
C GLU A 53 20.59 -28.88 44.34
N SER A 54 20.97 -27.60 44.38
CA SER A 54 20.87 -26.75 45.57
C SER A 54 19.42 -26.48 46.02
N PHE A 55 18.43 -26.76 45.18
CA PHE A 55 17.01 -26.59 45.48
C PHE A 55 16.29 -27.93 45.76
N ALA A 56 17.03 -29.04 45.88
CA ALA A 56 16.49 -30.39 46.11
C ALA A 56 15.44 -30.84 45.07
N ILE A 57 15.56 -30.35 43.83
CA ILE A 57 14.68 -30.74 42.72
C ILE A 57 15.30 -31.91 41.98
N ASP A 58 14.72 -33.11 42.13
CA ASP A 58 15.12 -34.31 41.39
C ASP A 58 14.62 -34.24 39.93
N ALA A 59 15.39 -33.55 39.09
CA ALA A 59 15.06 -33.33 37.68
C ALA A 59 15.77 -34.35 36.77
N PRO A 60 15.07 -34.94 35.78
CA PRO A 60 15.67 -35.90 34.87
C PRO A 60 16.74 -35.26 33.98
N ARG A 61 17.68 -36.08 33.50
CA ARG A 61 18.67 -35.64 32.51
C ARG A 61 17.95 -35.13 31.24
N ASN A 62 18.42 -34.00 30.71
CA ASN A 62 17.86 -33.22 29.59
C ASN A 62 16.54 -32.50 29.89
N TRP A 63 16.27 -32.15 31.15
CA TRP A 63 15.03 -31.45 31.52
C TRP A 63 14.88 -30.07 30.84
N ALA A 64 15.98 -29.36 30.55
CA ALA A 64 15.92 -28.04 29.91
C ALA A 64 15.38 -28.12 28.47
N ILE A 65 15.78 -29.16 27.73
CA ILE A 65 15.28 -29.44 26.38
C ILE A 65 13.80 -29.80 26.45
N ILE A 66 13.42 -30.66 27.41
CA ILE A 66 12.02 -31.06 27.62
C ILE A 66 11.16 -29.82 27.91
N VAL A 67 11.56 -28.95 28.83
CA VAL A 67 10.79 -27.74 29.15
C VAL A 67 10.66 -26.82 27.93
N THR A 68 11.74 -26.59 27.19
CA THR A 68 11.72 -25.74 25.99
C THR A 68 10.76 -26.27 24.94
N VAL A 69 10.90 -27.54 24.58
CA VAL A 69 10.08 -28.18 23.53
C VAL A 69 8.61 -28.18 23.91
N TYR A 70 8.28 -28.60 25.13
CA TYR A 70 6.90 -28.69 25.59
C TYR A 70 6.26 -27.32 25.82
N HIS A 71 7.03 -26.29 26.17
CA HIS A 71 6.56 -24.91 26.19
C HIS A 71 6.19 -24.42 24.79
N ILE A 72 7.08 -24.59 23.81
CA ILE A 72 6.83 -24.20 22.41
C ILE A 72 5.60 -24.95 21.87
N LEU A 73 5.49 -26.26 22.13
CA LEU A 73 4.31 -27.05 21.79
C LEU A 73 3.04 -26.48 22.43
N GLY A 74 3.10 -26.06 23.71
CA GLY A 74 1.98 -25.41 24.39
C GLY A 74 1.56 -24.08 23.75
N VAL A 75 2.51 -23.24 23.35
CA VAL A 75 2.25 -21.98 22.63
C VAL A 75 1.53 -22.25 21.32
N TYR A 76 2.08 -23.12 20.47
CA TYR A 76 1.50 -23.40 19.16
C TYR A 76 0.17 -24.16 19.25
N ALA A 77 0.05 -25.14 20.14
CA ALA A 77 -1.22 -25.85 20.33
C ALA A 77 -2.33 -24.89 20.77
N SER A 78 -2.05 -24.00 21.74
CA SER A 78 -3.01 -22.99 22.19
C SER A 78 -3.37 -22.00 21.08
N LEU A 79 -2.38 -21.53 20.31
CA LEU A 79 -2.58 -20.64 19.17
C LEU A 79 -3.47 -21.26 18.09
N LEU A 80 -3.18 -22.51 17.70
CA LEU A 80 -3.93 -23.22 16.66
C LEU A 80 -5.36 -23.52 17.11
N CYS A 81 -5.55 -23.98 18.36
CA CYS A 81 -6.89 -24.17 18.93
C CYS A 81 -7.68 -22.86 19.00
N TYR A 82 -7.05 -21.77 19.42
CA TYR A 82 -7.67 -20.45 19.44
C TYR A 82 -8.11 -20.01 18.03
N ARG A 83 -7.22 -20.11 17.04
CA ARG A 83 -7.50 -19.80 15.64
C ARG A 83 -8.61 -20.65 15.01
N ALA A 84 -8.68 -21.92 15.38
CA ALA A 84 -9.68 -22.85 14.88
C ALA A 84 -11.10 -22.53 15.36
N PHE A 85 -11.26 -22.11 16.62
CA PHE A 85 -12.58 -22.12 17.28
C PHE A 85 -13.00 -20.80 17.95
N TRP A 86 -12.07 -19.92 18.33
CA TRP A 86 -12.36 -18.72 19.13
C TRP A 86 -11.85 -17.41 18.52
N HIS A 87 -11.09 -17.48 17.44
CA HIS A 87 -10.65 -16.32 16.71
C HIS A 87 -11.81 -15.71 15.95
N ARG A 88 -11.91 -14.37 15.94
CA ARG A 88 -13.05 -13.64 15.35
C ARG A 88 -13.33 -13.99 13.87
N LEU A 89 -12.31 -14.49 13.17
CA LEU A 89 -12.39 -14.92 11.78
C LEU A 89 -12.73 -16.41 11.57
N CYS A 90 -12.91 -17.22 12.63
CA CYS A 90 -13.16 -18.66 12.49
C CYS A 90 -14.55 -18.99 11.93
N GLY A 91 -15.50 -18.06 12.01
CA GLY A 91 -16.85 -18.19 11.47
C GLY A 91 -16.96 -17.88 9.97
N TYR A 92 -15.88 -17.42 9.33
CA TYR A 92 -15.89 -17.10 7.91
C TYR A 92 -15.77 -18.39 7.05
N PRO A 93 -16.50 -18.48 5.92
CA PRO A 93 -16.44 -19.61 5.02
C PRO A 93 -15.04 -19.79 4.39
N GLY A 94 -14.60 -21.04 4.26
CA GLY A 94 -13.30 -21.41 3.68
C GLY A 94 -12.70 -22.70 4.25
N PRO A 95 -11.58 -23.19 3.68
CA PRO A 95 -10.92 -24.42 4.13
C PRO A 95 -10.50 -24.35 5.59
N PHE A 96 -10.73 -25.44 6.34
CA PHE A 96 -10.42 -25.48 7.78
C PHE A 96 -8.94 -25.18 8.08
N LEU A 97 -8.02 -25.72 7.27
CA LEU A 97 -6.58 -25.49 7.44
C LEU A 97 -6.16 -24.03 7.19
N ALA A 98 -6.93 -23.28 6.38
CA ALA A 98 -6.70 -21.85 6.17
C ALA A 98 -6.99 -21.00 7.43
N ARG A 99 -7.77 -21.54 8.37
CA ARG A 99 -8.01 -20.90 9.68
C ARG A 99 -6.78 -20.95 10.58
N LEU A 100 -5.96 -22.00 10.41
CA LEU A 100 -4.87 -22.33 11.32
C LEU A 100 -3.59 -21.55 11.03
N SER A 101 -3.20 -21.45 9.75
CA SER A 101 -1.97 -20.78 9.34
C SER A 101 -1.93 -20.45 7.84
N ASN A 102 -1.05 -19.52 7.46
CA ASN A 102 -0.77 -19.19 6.07
C ASN A 102 -0.05 -20.31 5.31
N PHE A 103 0.49 -21.33 5.99
CA PHE A 103 1.12 -22.47 5.32
C PHE A 103 0.18 -23.21 4.38
N TYR A 104 -1.13 -23.22 4.65
CA TYR A 104 -2.11 -23.78 3.73
C TYR A 104 -2.09 -23.04 2.38
N VAL A 105 -2.22 -21.71 2.41
CA VAL A 105 -2.19 -20.85 1.21
C VAL A 105 -0.83 -20.92 0.52
N THR A 106 0.26 -20.89 1.28
CA THR A 106 1.62 -21.06 0.74
C THR A 106 1.81 -22.42 0.08
N SER A 107 1.24 -23.50 0.64
CA SER A 107 1.33 -24.84 0.05
C SER A 107 0.52 -24.97 -1.25
N LEU A 108 -0.59 -24.24 -1.38
CA LEU A 108 -1.34 -24.13 -2.63
C LEU A 108 -0.53 -23.36 -3.68
N SER A 109 0.05 -22.22 -3.29
CA SER A 109 0.91 -21.41 -4.15
C SER A 109 2.17 -22.16 -4.60
N ALA A 110 2.81 -22.94 -3.71
CA ALA A 110 4.02 -23.69 -4.03
C ALA A 110 3.77 -24.90 -4.96
N LYS A 111 2.53 -25.44 -5.00
CA LYS A 111 2.20 -26.59 -5.84
C LYS A 111 1.96 -26.24 -7.30
N SER A 112 1.38 -25.08 -7.58
CA SER A 112 1.00 -24.71 -8.95
C SER A 112 1.52 -23.36 -9.39
N LEU A 113 2.01 -22.47 -8.51
CA LEU A 113 2.29 -21.05 -8.78
C LEU A 113 1.08 -20.27 -9.37
N HIS A 114 -0.08 -20.91 -9.49
CA HIS A 114 -1.33 -20.39 -10.03
C HIS A 114 -2.35 -20.23 -8.89
N LEU A 115 -1.99 -19.47 -7.85
CA LEU A 115 -2.82 -19.28 -6.65
C LEU A 115 -4.22 -18.74 -6.99
N TYR A 116 -4.36 -18.00 -8.08
CA TYR A 116 -5.63 -17.44 -8.55
C TYR A 116 -6.66 -18.51 -8.94
N GLU A 117 -6.26 -19.64 -9.56
CA GLU A 117 -7.17 -20.73 -9.93
C GLU A 117 -7.69 -21.46 -8.68
N GLU A 118 -6.81 -21.67 -7.69
CA GLU A 118 -7.19 -22.27 -6.42
C GLU A 118 -8.12 -21.35 -5.64
N VAL A 119 -7.88 -20.04 -5.64
CA VAL A 119 -8.80 -19.05 -5.06
C VAL A 119 -10.15 -19.08 -5.76
N GLN A 120 -10.20 -19.20 -7.08
CA GLN A 120 -11.46 -19.29 -7.84
C GLN A 120 -12.24 -20.57 -7.51
N LYS A 121 -11.58 -21.73 -7.39
CA LYS A 121 -12.21 -22.99 -6.92
C LYS A 121 -12.75 -22.84 -5.50
N LEU A 122 -12.03 -22.14 -4.64
CA LEU A 122 -12.47 -21.86 -3.28
C LEU A 122 -13.71 -20.95 -3.25
N HIS A 123 -13.81 -19.95 -4.12
CA HIS A 123 -15.02 -19.15 -4.26
C HIS A 123 -16.20 -19.99 -4.78
N GLN A 124 -15.98 -20.89 -5.74
CA GLN A 124 -17.01 -21.81 -6.23
C GLN A 124 -17.51 -22.78 -5.13
N GLN A 125 -16.64 -23.19 -4.21
CA GLN A 125 -16.96 -24.14 -3.14
C GLN A 125 -17.52 -23.49 -1.87
N TYR A 126 -17.04 -22.30 -1.49
CA TYR A 126 -17.32 -21.65 -0.21
C TYR A 126 -18.15 -20.36 -0.33
N GLY A 127 -18.43 -19.90 -1.55
CA GLY A 127 -19.29 -18.76 -1.84
C GLY A 127 -18.52 -17.46 -2.09
N ASP A 128 -19.28 -16.36 -2.15
CA ASP A 128 -18.80 -15.04 -2.59
C ASP A 128 -17.64 -14.50 -1.74
N TYR A 129 -17.61 -14.84 -0.45
CA TYR A 129 -16.60 -14.39 0.48
C TYR A 129 -15.59 -15.49 0.80
N VAL A 130 -14.39 -15.36 0.24
CA VAL A 130 -13.17 -16.08 0.65
C VAL A 130 -12.15 -15.00 1.00
N ARG A 131 -11.40 -15.18 2.09
CA ARG A 131 -10.55 -14.13 2.69
C ARG A 131 -9.43 -13.62 1.75
N LEU A 132 -9.74 -12.63 0.88
CA LEU A 132 -8.84 -11.84 0.01
C LEU A 132 -9.52 -10.49 -0.37
N ALA A 133 -9.16 -9.37 0.28
CA ALA A 133 -9.98 -8.14 0.35
C ALA A 133 -10.05 -7.21 -0.88
N LEU A 134 -9.35 -7.47 -1.99
CA LEU A 134 -9.23 -6.49 -3.09
C LEU A 134 -10.36 -6.54 -4.13
N ARG A 135 -11.06 -7.67 -4.27
CA ARG A 135 -12.13 -7.84 -5.27
C ARG A 135 -13.34 -6.93 -4.99
N ASP A 136 -13.54 -6.55 -3.73
CA ASP A 136 -14.71 -5.76 -3.31
C ASP A 136 -14.66 -4.29 -3.79
N TYR A 137 -13.49 -3.80 -4.23
CA TYR A 137 -13.32 -2.42 -4.70
C TYR A 137 -13.46 -2.24 -6.22
N GLU A 138 -13.32 -3.30 -7.01
CA GLU A 138 -13.42 -3.27 -8.47
C GLU A 138 -14.73 -2.62 -8.99
N PRO A 139 -15.91 -2.87 -8.38
CA PRO A 139 -17.13 -2.19 -8.81
C PRO A 139 -17.11 -0.68 -8.59
N ARG A 140 -16.47 -0.19 -7.52
CA ARG A 140 -16.35 1.25 -7.23
C ARG A 140 -15.42 1.90 -8.24
N VAL A 141 -14.25 1.29 -8.50
CA VAL A 141 -13.29 1.78 -9.49
C VAL A 141 -13.89 1.80 -10.89
N SER A 142 -14.62 0.75 -11.26
CA SER A 142 -15.34 0.70 -12.55
C SER A 142 -16.39 1.80 -12.67
N HIS A 143 -17.16 2.06 -11.62
CA HIS A 143 -18.18 3.12 -11.61
C HIS A 143 -17.59 4.52 -11.90
N TYR A 144 -16.50 4.90 -11.23
CA TYR A 144 -15.86 6.19 -11.50
C TYR A 144 -15.13 6.23 -12.84
N ALA A 145 -14.62 5.08 -13.31
CA ALA A 145 -14.02 5.00 -14.64
C ALA A 145 -15.08 5.26 -15.72
N GLU A 146 -16.28 4.68 -15.57
CA GLU A 146 -17.42 4.96 -16.45
C GLU A 146 -17.85 6.44 -16.42
N GLN A 147 -17.86 7.08 -15.25
CA GLN A 147 -18.13 8.52 -15.15
C GLN A 147 -17.07 9.36 -15.88
N LEU A 148 -15.79 9.01 -15.75
CA LEU A 148 -14.71 9.64 -16.51
C LEU A 148 -14.92 9.45 -18.03
N LEU A 149 -15.24 8.24 -18.48
CA LEU A 149 -15.52 7.97 -19.90
C LEU A 149 -16.71 8.78 -20.42
N GLU A 150 -17.77 8.95 -19.63
CA GLU A 150 -18.91 9.78 -20.04
C GLU A 150 -18.50 11.25 -20.18
N ALA A 151 -17.65 11.76 -19.29
CA ALA A 151 -17.07 13.10 -19.42
C ALA A 151 -16.22 13.25 -20.69
N LEU A 152 -15.42 12.24 -21.03
CA LEU A 152 -14.67 12.21 -22.30
C LEU A 152 -15.62 12.20 -23.50
N ARG A 153 -16.65 11.36 -23.47
CA ARG A 153 -17.65 11.24 -24.53
C ARG A 153 -18.35 12.56 -24.83
N MET A 154 -18.69 13.34 -23.81
CA MET A 154 -19.32 14.66 -23.96
C MET A 154 -18.39 15.71 -24.59
N ASN A 155 -17.08 15.46 -24.62
CA ASN A 155 -16.06 16.39 -25.07
C ASN A 155 -15.23 15.87 -26.25
N ILE A 156 -15.67 14.81 -26.94
CA ILE A 156 -15.01 14.27 -28.15
C ILE A 156 -14.74 15.40 -29.15
N GLY A 157 -13.52 15.42 -29.69
CA GLY A 157 -13.07 16.41 -30.67
C GLY A 157 -12.74 17.80 -30.08
N LYS A 158 -12.79 17.96 -28.75
CA LYS A 158 -12.34 19.17 -28.06
C LYS A 158 -11.12 18.84 -27.19
N PRO A 159 -10.09 19.71 -27.16
CA PRO A 159 -8.99 19.54 -26.22
C PRO A 159 -9.47 19.55 -24.77
N MET A 160 -8.97 18.62 -23.95
CA MET A 160 -9.28 18.51 -22.52
C MET A 160 -8.01 18.62 -21.69
N ASP A 161 -8.10 19.04 -20.43
CA ASP A 161 -6.92 18.95 -19.54
C ASP A 161 -6.98 17.61 -18.78
N MET A 162 -6.36 16.58 -19.36
CA MET A 162 -6.41 15.23 -18.80
C MET A 162 -5.75 15.14 -17.42
N SER A 163 -4.77 16.01 -17.11
CA SER A 163 -4.19 16.09 -15.78
C SER A 163 -5.25 16.42 -14.72
N LYS A 164 -6.15 17.36 -15.05
CA LYS A 164 -7.29 17.70 -14.18
C LYS A 164 -8.32 16.59 -14.12
N TRP A 165 -8.68 15.98 -15.25
CA TRP A 165 -9.68 14.91 -15.26
C TRP A 165 -9.22 13.65 -14.52
N PHE A 166 -7.94 13.28 -14.59
CA PHE A 166 -7.37 12.21 -13.77
C PHE A 166 -7.31 12.57 -12.29
N ASN A 167 -7.10 13.85 -11.97
CA ASN A 167 -7.20 14.36 -10.60
C ASN A 167 -8.65 14.20 -10.08
N TYR A 168 -9.64 14.67 -10.82
CA TYR A 168 -11.06 14.54 -10.48
C TYR A 168 -11.47 13.07 -10.28
N TYR A 169 -11.03 12.20 -11.17
CA TYR A 169 -11.24 10.76 -11.06
C TYR A 169 -10.68 10.20 -9.76
N SER A 170 -9.39 10.40 -9.51
CA SER A 170 -8.71 9.79 -8.37
C SER A 170 -9.19 10.36 -7.03
N PHE A 171 -9.63 11.62 -7.00
CA PHE A 171 -10.27 12.22 -5.83
C PHE A 171 -11.66 11.65 -5.57
N ASP A 172 -12.50 11.49 -6.59
CA ASP A 172 -13.84 10.93 -6.40
C ASP A 172 -13.77 9.45 -5.96
N VAL A 173 -12.86 8.65 -6.54
CA VAL A 173 -12.60 7.27 -6.11
C VAL A 173 -12.21 7.22 -4.63
N MET A 174 -11.21 8.02 -4.23
CA MET A 174 -10.75 8.00 -2.84
C MET A 174 -11.73 8.66 -1.88
N GLY A 175 -12.51 9.65 -2.30
CA GLY A 175 -13.62 10.18 -1.49
C GLY A 175 -14.61 9.08 -1.15
N ASP A 176 -14.96 8.25 -2.13
CA ASP A 176 -15.85 7.12 -1.92
C ASP A 176 -15.22 5.99 -1.10
N LEU A 177 -13.95 5.66 -1.33
CA LEU A 177 -13.25 4.63 -0.55
C LEU A 177 -12.87 5.08 0.86
N SER A 178 -12.80 6.38 1.12
CA SER A 178 -12.48 6.94 2.45
C SER A 178 -13.73 7.28 3.25
N PHE A 179 -14.79 7.76 2.59
CA PHE A 179 -15.96 8.31 3.28
C PHE A 179 -17.28 7.76 2.78
N GLY A 180 -17.28 6.77 1.88
CA GLY A 180 -18.50 6.25 1.25
C GLY A 180 -19.21 7.28 0.38
N LYS A 181 -18.52 8.37 -0.01
CA LYS A 181 -19.10 9.49 -0.77
C LYS A 181 -18.08 10.15 -1.70
N SER A 182 -18.44 10.26 -2.98
CA SER A 182 -17.69 11.05 -3.97
C SER A 182 -17.64 12.54 -3.61
N PHE A 183 -16.59 13.24 -4.05
CA PHE A 183 -16.53 14.70 -4.01
C PHE A 183 -17.28 15.37 -5.17
N ASN A 184 -17.79 14.57 -6.12
CA ASN A 184 -18.50 14.97 -7.32
C ASN A 184 -17.66 15.88 -8.24
N MET A 185 -16.35 15.68 -8.26
CA MET A 185 -15.43 16.42 -9.13
C MET A 185 -15.58 16.01 -10.59
N LEU A 186 -15.79 14.71 -10.87
CA LEU A 186 -16.06 14.21 -12.23
C LEU A 186 -17.38 14.76 -12.77
N ALA A 187 -18.46 14.64 -11.98
CA ALA A 187 -19.79 15.10 -12.38
C ALA A 187 -19.88 16.62 -12.55
N GLY A 188 -19.17 17.37 -11.69
CA GLY A 188 -19.13 18.83 -11.76
C GLY A 188 -18.15 19.39 -12.81
N GLY A 189 -17.12 18.62 -13.19
CA GLY A 189 -16.06 19.07 -14.08
C GLY A 189 -15.23 20.24 -13.53
N GLN A 190 -15.18 20.39 -12.21
CA GLN A 190 -14.55 21.54 -11.55
C GLN A 190 -13.77 21.14 -10.30
N ASP A 191 -12.70 21.89 -10.02
CA ASP A 191 -11.94 21.79 -8.79
C ASP A 191 -12.83 22.05 -7.57
N THR A 192 -12.54 21.34 -6.48
CA THR A 192 -13.14 21.59 -5.17
C THR A 192 -12.19 22.41 -4.30
N TYR A 193 -12.75 23.09 -3.29
CA TYR A 193 -11.97 23.87 -2.33
C TYR A 193 -10.78 23.07 -1.75
N PHE A 194 -11.01 21.82 -1.35
CA PHE A 194 -9.99 21.02 -0.70
C PHE A 194 -8.85 20.62 -1.65
N SER A 195 -9.15 20.24 -2.90
CA SER A 195 -8.12 19.90 -3.91
C SER A 195 -7.23 21.11 -4.24
N THR A 196 -7.84 22.29 -4.37
CA THR A 196 -7.10 23.55 -4.60
C THR A 196 -6.23 23.91 -3.40
N GLN A 197 -6.79 23.82 -2.18
CA GLN A 197 -6.05 24.09 -0.95
C GLN A 197 -4.91 23.10 -0.74
N LEU A 198 -5.14 21.81 -1.00
CA LEU A 198 -4.15 20.75 -0.87
C LEU A 198 -2.94 21.02 -1.78
N HIS A 199 -3.15 21.33 -3.06
CA HIS A 199 -2.05 21.63 -3.97
C HIS A 199 -1.29 22.90 -3.55
N ALA A 200 -1.99 23.93 -3.04
CA ALA A 200 -1.35 25.12 -2.49
C ALA A 200 -0.49 24.83 -1.25
N ASP A 201 -1.00 23.97 -0.35
CA ASP A 201 -0.29 23.51 0.85
C ASP A 201 0.93 22.67 0.46
N MET A 202 0.80 21.75 -0.50
CA MET A 202 1.92 20.93 -1.00
C MET A 202 3.00 21.79 -1.66
N LYS A 203 2.64 22.81 -2.43
CA LYS A 203 3.60 23.77 -3.00
C LYS A 203 4.37 24.51 -1.90
N SER A 204 3.66 24.94 -0.86
CA SER A 204 4.26 25.59 0.31
C SER A 204 5.18 24.63 1.06
N ILE A 205 4.77 23.38 1.26
CA ILE A 205 5.60 22.33 1.86
C ILE A 205 6.87 22.10 1.03
N GLY A 206 6.77 22.05 -0.30
CA GLY A 206 7.93 21.93 -1.18
C GLY A 206 8.94 23.05 -0.97
N LEU A 207 8.49 24.31 -1.00
CA LEU A 207 9.33 25.50 -0.80
C LEU A 207 9.98 25.56 0.60
N PHE A 208 9.27 25.10 1.63
CA PHE A 208 9.72 25.16 3.02
C PHE A 208 10.16 23.80 3.58
N SER A 209 10.34 22.78 2.73
CA SER A 209 10.65 21.40 3.13
C SER A 209 11.99 21.27 3.87
N HIS A 210 12.93 22.17 3.58
CA HIS A 210 14.23 22.27 4.27
C HIS A 210 14.19 23.18 5.51
N LEU A 211 13.09 23.89 5.72
CA LEU A 211 12.86 24.78 6.85
C LEU A 211 11.71 24.27 7.72
N THR A 212 11.62 22.95 7.91
CA THR A 212 10.51 22.30 8.61
C THR A 212 10.35 22.76 10.07
N TRP A 213 11.43 23.25 10.67
CA TRP A 213 11.43 23.88 11.98
C TRP A 213 10.55 25.16 12.05
N LEU A 214 10.19 25.77 10.92
CA LEU A 214 9.25 26.90 10.83
C LEU A 214 7.78 26.48 10.96
N PHE A 215 7.41 25.25 10.60
CA PHE A 215 6.01 24.82 10.60
C PHE A 215 5.31 24.97 11.98
N PRO A 216 5.96 24.65 13.12
CA PRO A 216 5.36 24.91 14.43
C PRO A 216 5.03 26.39 14.69
N PHE A 217 5.79 27.33 14.11
CA PHE A 217 5.51 28.76 14.21
C PHE A 217 4.34 29.15 13.32
N PHE A 218 4.32 28.69 12.06
CA PHE A 218 3.19 28.92 11.14
C PHE A 218 1.87 28.44 11.74
N LYS A 219 1.85 27.25 12.34
CA LYS A 219 0.66 26.69 13.00
C LYS A 219 0.16 27.51 14.21
N ARG A 220 1.04 28.30 14.85
CA ARG A 220 0.71 29.09 16.05
C ARG A 220 0.37 30.55 15.77
N ILE A 221 0.72 31.09 14.60
CA ILE A 221 0.47 32.49 14.24
C ILE A 221 -0.91 32.59 13.57
N PRO A 222 -1.89 33.32 14.16
CA PRO A 222 -3.29 33.32 13.69
C PRO A 222 -3.51 33.75 12.23
N ILE A 223 -2.63 34.58 11.68
CA ILE A 223 -2.72 35.03 10.28
C ILE A 223 -2.19 33.96 9.31
N LEU A 224 -1.23 33.15 9.76
CA LEU A 224 -0.56 32.16 8.91
C LEU A 224 -1.20 30.77 9.03
N ASN A 225 -2.01 30.52 10.06
CA ASN A 225 -2.66 29.23 10.27
C ASN A 225 -4.11 29.18 9.78
N SER A 226 -4.68 30.26 9.24
CA SER A 226 -6.11 30.32 8.92
C SER A 226 -6.54 29.23 7.94
N ASP A 227 -5.77 28.99 6.88
CA ASP A 227 -6.12 28.00 5.86
C ASP A 227 -5.84 26.58 6.35
N TYR A 228 -4.78 26.40 7.13
CA TYR A 228 -4.53 25.16 7.87
C TYR A 228 -5.72 24.79 8.78
N LEU A 229 -6.24 25.75 9.55
CA LEU A 229 -7.39 25.52 10.43
C LEU A 229 -8.66 25.18 9.66
N LYS A 230 -8.96 25.93 8.57
CA LYS A 230 -10.11 25.63 7.70
C LYS A 230 -10.01 24.23 7.09
N PHE A 231 -8.82 23.83 6.66
CA PHE A 231 -8.57 22.52 6.08
C PHE A 231 -8.83 21.40 7.10
N TRP A 232 -8.28 21.52 8.31
CA TRP A 232 -8.50 20.52 9.36
C TRP A 232 -9.93 20.51 9.89
N ASP A 233 -10.63 21.65 9.91
CA ASP A 233 -12.07 21.71 10.21
C ASP A 233 -12.89 20.96 9.15
N TRP A 234 -12.53 21.12 7.88
CA TRP A 234 -13.16 20.36 6.79
C TRP A 234 -12.92 18.85 6.91
N VAL A 235 -11.67 18.42 7.20
CA VAL A 235 -11.35 17.00 7.44
C VAL A 235 -12.15 16.48 8.64
N GLY A 236 -12.22 17.26 9.72
CA GLY A 236 -13.07 16.98 10.88
C GLY A 236 -14.52 16.72 10.52
N GLY A 237 -15.13 17.65 9.76
CA GLY A 237 -16.50 17.49 9.30
C GLY A 237 -16.73 16.24 8.45
N ARG A 238 -15.76 15.81 7.63
CA ARG A 238 -15.86 14.56 6.85
C ARG A 238 -15.79 13.32 7.73
N VAL A 239 -14.87 13.30 8.70
CA VAL A 239 -14.75 12.22 9.68
C VAL A 239 -16.02 12.10 10.51
N GLU A 240 -16.57 13.22 10.99
CA GLU A 240 -17.83 13.23 11.73
C GLU A 240 -19.01 12.76 10.89
N GLU A 241 -19.16 13.24 9.66
CA GLU A 241 -20.19 12.77 8.71
C GLU A 241 -20.07 11.25 8.50
N ARG A 242 -18.84 10.73 8.37
CA ARG A 242 -18.58 9.31 8.18
C ARG A 242 -18.80 8.46 9.43
N ILE A 243 -18.61 9.02 10.63
CA ILE A 243 -18.96 8.36 11.89
C ILE A 243 -20.48 8.20 12.02
N MET A 244 -21.23 9.22 11.59
CA MET A 244 -22.70 9.22 11.68
C MET A 244 -23.36 8.37 10.60
N ASN A 245 -22.70 8.17 9.46
CA ASN A 245 -23.25 7.46 8.31
C ASN A 245 -22.44 6.18 8.01
N ASN A 246 -23.07 5.03 8.16
CA ASN A 246 -22.49 3.76 7.71
C ASN A 246 -22.78 3.54 6.23
N PRO A 247 -21.77 3.24 5.39
CA PRO A 247 -21.98 2.95 3.98
C PRO A 247 -22.63 1.57 3.81
N ASP A 248 -23.43 1.41 2.75
CA ASP A 248 -24.06 0.13 2.40
C ASP A 248 -23.03 -0.99 2.14
N ARG A 249 -21.84 -0.61 1.65
CA ARG A 249 -20.70 -1.50 1.42
C ARG A 249 -19.50 -1.01 2.23
N PRO A 250 -18.79 -1.88 2.95
CA PRO A 250 -17.58 -1.49 3.68
C PRO A 250 -16.58 -0.78 2.76
N ASP A 251 -16.08 0.36 3.21
CA ASP A 251 -14.99 1.11 2.58
C ASP A 251 -13.70 0.92 3.41
N VAL A 252 -12.59 1.57 3.05
CA VAL A 252 -11.33 1.43 3.82
C VAL A 252 -11.52 1.96 5.25
N PHE A 253 -12.24 3.06 5.38
CA PHE A 253 -12.44 3.75 6.66
C PHE A 253 -13.40 3.02 7.59
N SER A 254 -14.26 2.12 7.09
CA SER A 254 -15.06 1.21 7.92
C SER A 254 -14.19 0.42 8.89
N TRP A 255 -13.02 -0.03 8.44
CA TRP A 255 -12.11 -0.83 9.26
C TRP A 255 -11.35 0.03 10.27
N ILE A 256 -10.92 1.22 9.87
CA ILE A 256 -10.25 2.20 10.74
C ILE A 256 -11.21 2.68 11.82
N LEU A 257 -12.44 3.03 11.45
CA LEU A 257 -13.47 3.43 12.38
C LEU A 257 -13.83 2.29 13.34
N ASN A 258 -13.92 1.05 12.86
CA ASN A 258 -14.13 -0.11 13.73
C ASN A 258 -12.98 -0.29 14.73
N ALA A 259 -11.73 -0.12 14.30
CA ALA A 259 -10.58 -0.19 15.19
C ALA A 259 -10.61 0.93 16.24
N PHE A 260 -10.89 2.17 15.84
CA PHE A 260 -11.05 3.32 16.72
C PHE A 260 -12.20 3.13 17.74
N GLN A 261 -13.34 2.61 17.29
CA GLN A 261 -14.50 2.32 18.16
C GLN A 261 -14.17 1.26 19.21
N ASN A 262 -13.36 0.25 18.87
CA ASN A 262 -12.96 -0.82 19.78
C ASN A 262 -11.69 -0.50 20.59
N GLY A 263 -11.02 0.61 20.30
CA GLY A 263 -9.80 1.06 20.95
C GLY A 263 -10.01 2.17 21.99
N PRO A 264 -8.90 2.64 22.58
CA PRO A 264 -8.87 3.87 23.38
C PRO A 264 -9.37 5.07 22.56
N LYS A 265 -9.95 6.06 23.25
CA LYS A 265 -10.48 7.30 22.64
C LYS A 265 -9.80 8.50 23.29
N THR A 266 -8.48 8.43 23.40
CA THR A 266 -7.67 9.54 23.90
C THR A 266 -7.65 10.66 22.87
N LYS A 267 -7.18 11.84 23.29
CA LYS A 267 -6.96 12.96 22.37
C LYS A 267 -6.07 12.56 21.18
N GLN A 268 -5.08 11.70 21.39
CA GLN A 268 -4.20 11.23 20.32
C GLN A 268 -4.94 10.32 19.34
N ASP A 269 -5.75 9.38 19.82
CA ASP A 269 -6.53 8.48 18.95
C ASP A 269 -7.49 9.26 18.04
N HIS A 270 -8.08 10.35 18.56
CA HIS A 270 -8.89 11.24 17.74
C HIS A 270 -8.04 11.95 16.67
N LEU A 271 -6.84 12.44 17.02
CA LEU A 271 -5.95 13.06 16.04
C LEU A 271 -5.50 12.06 14.97
N ASP A 272 -5.21 10.83 15.36
CA ASP A 272 -4.79 9.75 14.46
C ASP A 272 -5.92 9.39 13.49
N LEU A 273 -7.17 9.29 13.96
CA LEU A 273 -8.34 9.05 13.09
C LEU A 273 -8.48 10.11 11.98
N HIS A 274 -8.29 11.39 12.32
CA HIS A 274 -8.31 12.48 11.33
C HIS A 274 -7.08 12.44 10.42
N GLY A 275 -5.92 12.07 10.96
CA GLY A 275 -4.69 11.86 10.21
C GLY A 275 -4.83 10.75 9.17
N ASP A 276 -5.44 9.62 9.53
CA ASP A 276 -5.73 8.51 8.63
C ASP A 276 -6.69 8.93 7.52
N ALA A 277 -7.77 9.66 7.86
CA ALA A 277 -8.70 10.20 6.87
C ALA A 277 -8.00 11.11 5.85
N TYR A 278 -7.18 12.03 6.33
CA TYR A 278 -6.37 12.90 5.49
C TYR A 278 -5.40 12.11 4.61
N LEU A 279 -4.67 11.16 5.21
CA LEU A 279 -3.66 10.36 4.53
C LEU A 279 -4.25 9.56 3.37
N ILE A 280 -5.40 8.90 3.57
CA ILE A 280 -5.99 8.05 2.54
C ILE A 280 -6.38 8.86 1.31
N ILE A 281 -7.01 10.03 1.49
CA ILE A 281 -7.40 10.90 0.37
C ILE A 281 -6.17 11.38 -0.38
N VAL A 282 -5.21 11.99 0.33
CA VAL A 282 -4.06 12.63 -0.32
C VAL A 282 -3.16 11.60 -0.97
N ALA A 283 -2.83 10.53 -0.25
CA ALA A 283 -1.89 9.51 -0.73
C ALA A 283 -2.50 8.59 -1.79
N GLY A 284 -3.83 8.45 -1.86
CA GLY A 284 -4.50 7.64 -2.88
C GLY A 284 -4.81 8.43 -4.16
N SER A 285 -5.19 9.71 -4.03
CA SER A 285 -5.65 10.52 -5.16
C SER A 285 -4.52 11.11 -5.99
N ASP A 286 -3.64 11.93 -5.39
CA ASP A 286 -2.65 12.70 -6.13
C ASP A 286 -1.65 11.79 -6.85
N THR A 287 -1.22 10.70 -6.21
CA THR A 287 -0.22 9.79 -6.79
C THR A 287 -0.76 9.02 -8.00
N THR A 288 -2.01 8.57 -7.93
CA THR A 288 -2.66 7.85 -9.03
C THR A 288 -2.92 8.78 -10.19
N ALA A 289 -3.44 9.99 -9.93
CA ALA A 289 -3.65 11.03 -10.94
C ALA A 289 -2.35 11.43 -11.65
N ALA A 290 -1.27 11.65 -10.89
CA ALA A 290 0.04 11.97 -11.45
C ALA A 290 0.59 10.83 -12.33
N THR A 291 0.41 9.58 -11.90
CA THR A 291 0.88 8.42 -12.68
C THR A 291 0.07 8.25 -13.96
N LEU A 292 -1.27 8.38 -13.91
CA LEU A 292 -2.12 8.37 -15.11
C LEU A 292 -1.71 9.47 -16.08
N THR A 293 -1.49 10.69 -15.58
CA THR A 293 -1.09 11.83 -16.41
C THR A 293 0.21 11.55 -17.16
N ASN A 294 1.24 11.06 -16.46
CA ASN A 294 2.52 10.75 -17.10
C ASN A 294 2.44 9.53 -18.04
N LEU A 295 1.62 8.54 -17.72
CA LEU A 295 1.39 7.38 -18.60
C LEU A 295 0.77 7.82 -19.93
N PHE A 296 -0.29 8.63 -19.87
CA PHE A 296 -0.96 9.13 -21.06
C PHE A 296 -0.12 10.15 -21.83
N PHE A 297 0.75 10.90 -21.16
CA PHE A 297 1.77 11.71 -21.83
C PHE A 297 2.67 10.86 -22.74
N HIS A 298 3.22 9.74 -22.22
CA HIS A 298 4.07 8.85 -23.02
C HIS A 298 3.29 8.14 -24.15
N LEU A 299 2.05 7.75 -23.89
CA LEU A 299 1.18 7.15 -24.92
C LEU A 299 0.80 8.14 -26.03
N ALA A 300 0.66 9.43 -25.71
CA ALA A 300 0.41 10.48 -26.69
C ALA A 300 1.68 10.87 -27.46
N ALA A 301 2.85 10.80 -26.81
CA ALA A 301 4.14 11.11 -27.39
C ALA A 301 4.67 10.04 -28.35
N ASP A 302 4.45 8.76 -28.02
CA ASP A 302 4.79 7.64 -28.89
C ASP A 302 3.57 6.76 -29.17
N GLN A 303 2.94 7.07 -30.31
CA GLN A 303 1.75 6.36 -30.80
C GLN A 303 2.02 4.88 -31.07
N THR A 304 3.28 4.46 -31.23
CA THR A 304 3.65 3.05 -31.41
C THR A 304 3.23 2.21 -30.22
N TRP A 305 3.43 2.71 -29.00
CA TRP A 305 3.04 2.01 -27.78
C TRP A 305 1.53 1.98 -27.61
N GLN A 306 0.86 3.07 -27.97
CA GLN A 306 -0.58 3.15 -27.94
C GLN A 306 -1.22 2.11 -28.85
N THR A 307 -0.82 2.04 -30.12
CA THR A 307 -1.39 1.07 -31.08
C THR A 307 -1.16 -0.37 -30.65
N LYS A 308 0.06 -0.72 -30.20
CA LYS A 308 0.35 -2.09 -29.71
C LYS A 308 -0.52 -2.46 -28.49
N LEU A 309 -0.69 -1.53 -27.56
CA LEU A 309 -1.50 -1.77 -26.37
C LEU A 309 -2.99 -1.87 -26.74
N GLN A 310 -3.49 -1.04 -27.65
CA GLN A 310 -4.86 -1.16 -28.17
C GLN A 310 -5.11 -2.52 -28.79
N GLU A 311 -4.20 -3.02 -29.64
CA GLU A 311 -4.31 -4.36 -30.24
C GLU A 311 -4.38 -5.47 -29.18
N GLU A 312 -3.56 -5.42 -28.12
CA GLU A 312 -3.62 -6.41 -27.03
C GLU A 312 -4.92 -6.32 -26.22
N LEU A 313 -5.43 -5.10 -25.99
CA LEU A 313 -6.67 -4.87 -25.22
C LEU A 313 -7.92 -5.26 -26.01
N ASP A 314 -7.97 -4.95 -27.31
CA ASP A 314 -9.09 -5.28 -28.20
C ASP A 314 -9.21 -6.80 -28.42
N ALA A 315 -8.11 -7.54 -28.26
CA ALA A 315 -8.10 -8.99 -28.29
C ALA A 315 -8.68 -9.64 -27.01
N LEU A 316 -8.87 -8.88 -25.93
CA LEU A 316 -9.47 -9.40 -24.70
C LEU A 316 -11.00 -9.53 -24.83
N PRO A 317 -11.60 -10.60 -24.26
CA PRO A 317 -13.06 -10.74 -24.29
C PRO A 317 -13.77 -9.72 -23.39
N ASP A 318 -13.12 -9.28 -22.31
CA ASP A 318 -13.59 -8.26 -21.39
C ASP A 318 -12.41 -7.59 -20.66
N LEU A 319 -12.68 -6.44 -20.02
CA LEU A 319 -11.70 -5.64 -19.29
C LEU A 319 -11.76 -5.89 -17.78
N THR A 320 -12.08 -7.12 -17.35
CA THR A 320 -12.07 -7.47 -15.92
C THR A 320 -10.67 -7.33 -15.32
N GLN A 321 -10.58 -7.04 -14.02
CA GLN A 321 -9.28 -6.87 -13.36
C GLN A 321 -8.35 -8.08 -13.55
N GLU A 322 -8.89 -9.30 -13.52
CA GLU A 322 -8.14 -10.52 -13.77
C GLU A 322 -7.45 -10.51 -15.15
N LYS A 323 -8.18 -10.14 -16.21
CA LYS A 323 -7.63 -10.10 -17.56
C LYS A 323 -6.64 -8.97 -17.72
N LEU A 324 -6.93 -7.79 -17.18
CA LEU A 324 -6.02 -6.66 -17.25
C LEU A 324 -4.67 -6.93 -16.56
N THR A 325 -4.65 -7.69 -15.46
CA THR A 325 -3.39 -8.10 -14.81
C THR A 325 -2.52 -9.05 -15.65
N SER A 326 -3.09 -9.65 -16.70
CA SER A 326 -2.34 -10.55 -17.61
C SER A 326 -1.71 -9.81 -18.80
N VAL A 327 -2.07 -8.55 -19.04
CA VAL A 327 -1.56 -7.73 -20.15
C VAL A 327 -0.17 -7.21 -19.79
N LYS A 328 0.87 -7.96 -20.20
CA LYS A 328 2.27 -7.64 -19.87
C LYS A 328 2.70 -6.27 -20.39
N LEU A 329 2.20 -5.86 -21.55
CA LEU A 329 2.52 -4.55 -22.13
C LEU A 329 1.99 -3.40 -21.27
N LEU A 330 0.77 -3.51 -20.76
CA LEU A 330 0.19 -2.52 -19.85
C LEU A 330 1.01 -2.39 -18.57
N ASP A 331 1.39 -3.52 -17.96
CA ASP A 331 2.25 -3.53 -16.77
C ASP A 331 3.64 -2.95 -17.05
N ALA A 332 4.20 -3.21 -18.22
CA ALA A 332 5.48 -2.65 -18.64
C ALA A 332 5.42 -1.13 -18.81
N LEU A 333 4.37 -0.62 -19.44
CA LEU A 333 4.14 0.83 -19.61
C LEU A 333 3.91 1.53 -18.27
N ILE A 334 3.14 0.92 -17.36
CA ILE A 334 2.93 1.44 -16.00
C ILE A 334 4.25 1.47 -15.21
N ASN A 335 5.02 0.37 -15.25
CA ASN A 335 6.30 0.30 -14.53
C ASN A 335 7.33 1.31 -15.08
N GLU A 336 7.42 1.46 -16.40
CA GLU A 336 8.33 2.43 -17.01
C GLU A 336 7.90 3.87 -16.71
N THR A 337 6.59 4.13 -16.69
CA THR A 337 6.04 5.43 -16.23
C THR A 337 6.43 5.69 -14.77
N LEU A 338 6.25 4.72 -13.87
CA LEU A 338 6.62 4.87 -12.46
C LEU A 338 8.13 4.98 -12.24
N ARG A 339 8.95 4.42 -13.15
CA ARG A 339 10.41 4.55 -13.13
C ARG A 339 10.83 5.97 -13.52
N LEU A 340 10.32 6.45 -14.65
CA LEU A 340 10.72 7.75 -15.18
C LEU A 340 10.02 8.91 -14.44
N HIS A 341 8.77 8.74 -14.03
CA HIS A 341 7.97 9.76 -13.34
C HIS A 341 7.41 9.21 -12.02
N PRO A 342 8.27 8.92 -11.01
CA PRO A 342 7.80 8.45 -9.72
C PRO A 342 6.92 9.53 -9.07
N ALA A 343 5.71 9.14 -8.64
CA ALA A 343 4.75 10.06 -8.02
C ALA A 343 5.29 10.78 -6.77
N VAL A 344 6.26 10.18 -6.08
CA VAL A 344 6.99 10.79 -4.95
C VAL A 344 8.48 10.88 -5.31
N PRO A 345 8.91 11.90 -6.07
CA PRO A 345 10.25 11.95 -6.67
C PRO A 345 11.38 12.14 -5.64
N SER A 346 11.10 12.84 -4.54
CA SER A 346 12.04 12.99 -3.40
C SER A 346 12.18 11.72 -2.56
N GLY A 347 11.29 10.74 -2.77
CA GLY A 347 11.12 9.57 -1.93
C GLY A 347 10.54 9.89 -0.55
N THR A 348 10.40 8.83 0.26
CA THR A 348 9.84 8.94 1.61
C THR A 348 10.95 8.91 2.66
N GLN A 349 10.72 9.62 3.76
CA GLN A 349 11.67 9.70 4.86
C GLN A 349 11.80 8.36 5.60
N ARG A 350 13.00 8.10 6.12
CA ARG A 350 13.32 7.00 7.03
C ARG A 350 14.13 7.56 8.19
N MET A 351 14.06 6.91 9.34
CA MET A 351 14.88 7.23 10.50
C MET A 351 15.88 6.09 10.73
N THR A 352 17.15 6.41 10.90
CA THR A 352 18.15 5.43 11.32
C THR A 352 17.84 4.94 12.74
N PRO A 353 18.17 3.68 13.09
CA PRO A 353 17.99 3.20 14.45
C PRO A 353 18.88 3.98 15.44
N PRO A 354 18.59 3.99 16.75
CA PRO A 354 19.35 4.77 17.74
C PRO A 354 20.86 4.45 17.79
N GLU A 355 21.24 3.20 17.48
CA GLU A 355 22.64 2.76 17.37
C GLU A 355 23.36 3.23 16.08
N GLY A 356 22.65 3.92 15.18
CA GLY A 356 23.13 4.28 13.86
C GLY A 356 23.17 3.11 12.88
N LEU A 357 23.61 3.38 11.65
CA LEU A 357 23.60 2.41 10.57
C LEU A 357 24.83 2.55 9.68
N GLN A 358 25.54 1.44 9.43
CA GLN A 358 26.60 1.38 8.43
C GLN A 358 25.98 1.10 7.06
N ILE A 359 26.14 2.03 6.11
CA ILE A 359 25.72 1.87 4.70
C ILE A 359 26.98 1.92 3.82
N GLY A 360 27.36 0.77 3.26
CA GLY A 360 28.62 0.65 2.52
C GLY A 360 29.81 1.02 3.41
N ASP A 361 30.60 1.98 2.97
CA ASP A 361 31.76 2.53 3.68
C ASP A 361 31.42 3.67 4.65
N ARG A 362 30.16 4.14 4.68
CA ARG A 362 29.72 5.27 5.51
C ARG A 362 28.89 4.83 6.72
N TYR A 363 29.32 5.23 7.91
CA TYR A 363 28.48 5.19 9.12
C TYR A 363 27.57 6.42 9.19
N ILE A 364 26.27 6.20 9.41
CA ILE A 364 25.28 7.23 9.69
C ILE A 364 24.90 7.14 11.17
N PRO A 365 25.00 8.22 11.96
CA PRO A 365 24.58 8.23 13.36
C PRO A 365 23.12 7.86 13.55
N GLY A 366 22.75 7.49 14.77
CA GLY A 366 21.36 7.18 15.12
C GLY A 366 20.44 8.40 15.13
N ASP A 367 19.13 8.13 15.03
CA ASP A 367 18.06 9.14 15.03
C ASP A 367 18.19 10.22 13.94
N VAL A 368 18.86 9.88 12.83
CA VAL A 368 19.00 10.73 11.65
C VAL A 368 17.89 10.42 10.65
N MET A 369 17.22 11.47 10.19
CA MET A 369 16.29 11.40 9.07
C MET A 369 17.06 11.31 7.75
N VAL A 370 16.83 10.24 7.01
CA VAL A 370 17.39 9.99 5.68
C VAL A 370 16.28 9.86 4.65
N CYS A 371 16.55 10.24 3.41
CA CYS A 371 15.63 10.08 2.28
C CYS A 371 16.32 9.32 1.17
N ILE A 372 15.56 8.53 0.41
CA ILE A 372 16.03 7.86 -0.79
C ILE A 372 15.47 8.66 -1.98
N PRO A 373 16.28 9.42 -2.72
CA PRO A 373 15.78 10.26 -3.82
C PRO A 373 15.37 9.38 -5.00
N THR A 374 14.11 8.97 -5.04
CA THR A 374 13.56 8.01 -6.01
C THR A 374 13.80 8.45 -7.46
N HIS A 375 13.58 9.73 -7.78
CA HIS A 375 13.77 10.26 -9.13
C HIS A 375 15.20 10.05 -9.65
N THR A 376 16.19 10.34 -8.82
CA THR A 376 17.61 10.17 -9.15
C THR A 376 17.99 8.70 -9.17
N LEU A 377 17.54 7.92 -8.19
CA LEU A 377 17.84 6.49 -8.10
C LEU A 377 17.32 5.72 -9.31
N PHE A 378 16.12 6.06 -9.79
CA PHE A 378 15.50 5.42 -10.95
C PHE A 378 16.12 5.84 -12.29
N ARG A 379 17.00 6.85 -12.28
CA ARG A 379 17.79 7.31 -13.42
C ARG A 379 19.27 6.98 -13.31
N ASP A 380 19.64 6.14 -12.35
CA ASP A 380 21.04 5.81 -12.15
C ASP A 380 21.54 4.83 -13.23
N GLU A 381 22.54 5.22 -14.02
CA GLU A 381 23.15 4.37 -15.05
C GLU A 381 23.77 3.08 -14.49
N ARG A 382 24.07 3.04 -13.19
CA ARG A 382 24.53 1.84 -12.50
C ARG A 382 23.42 0.79 -12.40
N ALA A 383 22.16 1.22 -12.37
CA ALA A 383 20.99 0.35 -12.25
C ALA A 383 20.20 0.20 -13.55
N PHE A 384 20.19 1.20 -14.44
CA PHE A 384 19.41 1.19 -15.69
C PHE A 384 20.28 1.59 -16.90
N VAL A 385 20.18 0.85 -18.00
CA VAL A 385 20.83 1.21 -19.28
C VAL A 385 20.03 2.34 -19.95
N GLN A 386 20.62 3.41 -20.46
CA GLN A 386 19.85 4.54 -21.05
C GLN A 386 18.72 5.04 -20.11
N PRO A 387 19.05 5.43 -18.87
CA PRO A 387 18.06 5.67 -17.81
C PRO A 387 17.03 6.77 -18.13
N ASP A 388 17.35 7.73 -18.99
CA ASP A 388 16.44 8.83 -19.29
C ASP A 388 15.44 8.51 -20.41
N GLU A 389 15.65 7.39 -21.12
CA GLU A 389 14.77 6.93 -22.21
C GLU A 389 13.58 6.13 -21.66
N PHE A 390 12.40 6.38 -22.20
CA PHE A 390 11.18 5.63 -21.90
C PHE A 390 11.16 4.32 -22.70
N LEU A 391 11.63 3.22 -22.09
CA LEU A 391 11.73 1.90 -22.73
C LEU A 391 10.90 0.85 -21.97
N PRO A 392 9.62 0.65 -22.32
CA PRO A 392 8.78 -0.39 -21.72
C PRO A 392 9.37 -1.80 -21.84
N GLU A 393 10.19 -2.06 -22.86
CA GLU A 393 10.85 -3.35 -23.11
C GLU A 393 11.65 -3.87 -21.90
N ARG A 394 12.17 -2.96 -21.06
CA ARG A 394 12.87 -3.28 -19.80
C ARG A 394 12.10 -4.23 -18.89
N TRP A 395 10.78 -4.14 -18.94
CA TRP A 395 9.88 -4.89 -18.05
C TRP A 395 9.26 -6.11 -18.73
N MET A 396 9.68 -6.43 -19.97
CA MET A 396 9.15 -7.55 -20.74
C MET A 396 10.21 -8.29 -21.56
N THR A 397 10.66 -7.71 -22.67
CA THR A 397 11.45 -8.38 -23.72
C THR A 397 12.95 -8.21 -23.55
N GLN A 398 13.39 -7.16 -22.85
CA GLN A 398 14.79 -6.81 -22.64
C GLN A 398 15.10 -6.56 -21.15
N PRO A 399 14.92 -7.55 -20.26
CA PRO A 399 15.16 -7.39 -18.82
C PRO A 399 16.60 -7.03 -18.46
N GLU A 400 17.58 -7.33 -19.32
CA GLU A 400 18.99 -6.98 -19.17
C GLU A 400 19.26 -5.46 -19.15
N LEU A 401 18.29 -4.67 -19.61
CA LEU A 401 18.34 -3.22 -19.52
C LEU A 401 18.18 -2.69 -18.08
N VAL A 402 17.77 -3.56 -17.14
CA VAL A 402 17.75 -3.31 -15.70
C VAL A 402 18.90 -4.10 -15.05
N LYS A 403 19.99 -3.40 -14.76
CA LYS A 403 21.22 -3.98 -14.17
C LYS A 403 21.03 -4.38 -12.71
N ASP A 404 20.24 -3.62 -11.96
CA ASP A 404 19.89 -3.91 -10.57
C ASP A 404 18.40 -3.68 -10.34
N THR A 405 17.64 -4.76 -10.23
CA THR A 405 16.19 -4.69 -10.03
C THR A 405 15.80 -4.29 -8.60
N SER A 406 16.72 -4.42 -7.63
CA SER A 406 16.43 -4.14 -6.22
C SER A 406 16.18 -2.65 -5.96
N VAL A 407 16.67 -1.78 -6.85
CA VAL A 407 16.47 -0.34 -6.73
C VAL A 407 15.08 0.10 -7.16
N PHE A 408 14.34 -0.69 -7.95
CA PHE A 408 13.03 -0.31 -8.46
C PHE A 408 11.93 -0.53 -7.40
N ILE A 409 11.72 0.48 -6.57
CA ILE A 409 10.78 0.47 -5.44
C ILE A 409 9.74 1.60 -5.54
N PRO A 410 8.95 1.71 -6.62
CA PRO A 410 8.03 2.84 -6.84
C PRO A 410 6.94 2.95 -5.74
N PHE A 411 6.69 1.85 -5.03
CA PHE A 411 5.76 1.77 -3.90
C PHE A 411 6.49 1.59 -2.55
N ASN A 412 7.77 1.97 -2.45
CA ASN A 412 8.67 1.66 -1.33
C ASN A 412 8.84 0.14 -1.07
N ALA A 413 9.65 -0.19 -0.07
CA ALA A 413 9.89 -1.55 0.40
C ALA A 413 9.83 -1.63 1.93
N GLY A 414 9.62 -2.84 2.45
CA GLY A 414 9.56 -3.13 3.88
C GLY A 414 8.18 -2.87 4.52
N PRO A 415 8.11 -2.79 5.87
CA PRO A 415 6.84 -2.65 6.59
C PRO A 415 6.04 -1.38 6.24
N TYR A 416 6.74 -0.34 5.78
CA TYR A 416 6.15 0.93 5.36
C TYR A 416 6.00 1.04 3.83
N SER A 417 5.93 -0.10 3.12
CA SER A 417 5.55 -0.10 1.70
C SER A 417 4.13 0.43 1.52
N CYS A 418 3.82 0.97 0.34
CA CYS A 418 2.51 1.56 0.04
C CYS A 418 1.38 0.54 0.24
N VAL A 419 0.51 0.80 1.21
CA VAL A 419 -0.69 -0.01 1.49
C VAL A 419 -1.67 -0.01 0.31
N GLY A 420 -1.71 1.10 -0.44
CA GLY A 420 -2.59 1.30 -1.60
C GLY A 420 -2.06 0.71 -2.91
N LYS A 421 -0.88 0.07 -2.94
CA LYS A 421 -0.24 -0.41 -4.19
C LYS A 421 -1.18 -1.18 -5.11
N GLN A 422 -1.94 -2.13 -4.56
CA GLN A 422 -2.81 -2.99 -5.34
C GLN A 422 -4.03 -2.25 -5.89
N LEU A 423 -4.57 -1.30 -5.11
CA LEU A 423 -5.67 -0.43 -5.53
C LEU A 423 -5.21 0.51 -6.65
N ALA A 424 -4.08 1.20 -6.47
CA ALA A 424 -3.51 2.09 -7.47
C ALA A 424 -3.24 1.37 -8.80
N LEU A 425 -2.65 0.17 -8.76
CA LEU A 425 -2.42 -0.62 -9.97
C LEU A 425 -3.72 -1.16 -10.61
N MET A 426 -4.80 -1.32 -9.86
CA MET A 426 -6.12 -1.64 -10.41
C MET A 426 -6.72 -0.42 -11.14
N GLU A 427 -6.67 0.76 -10.51
CA GLU A 427 -7.13 2.01 -11.13
C GLU A 427 -6.35 2.33 -12.41
N LEU A 428 -5.01 2.27 -12.35
CA LEU A 428 -4.12 2.53 -13.50
C LEU A 428 -4.45 1.62 -14.67
N ARG A 429 -4.60 0.32 -14.43
CA ARG A 429 -4.94 -0.63 -15.49
C ARG A 429 -6.33 -0.40 -16.05
N ARG A 430 -7.33 -0.24 -15.17
CA ARG A 430 -8.73 -0.09 -15.55
C ARG A 430 -8.94 1.16 -16.39
N VAL A 431 -8.48 2.32 -15.91
CA VAL A 431 -8.64 3.60 -16.63
C VAL A 431 -7.91 3.58 -17.95
N THR A 432 -6.66 3.09 -17.97
CA THR A 432 -5.87 3.03 -19.21
C THR A 432 -6.56 2.14 -20.24
N ALA A 433 -6.98 0.94 -19.84
CA ALA A 433 -7.64 0.01 -20.73
C ALA A 433 -8.96 0.57 -21.27
N GLU A 434 -9.80 1.10 -20.39
CA GLU A 434 -11.12 1.64 -20.75
C GLU A 434 -11.04 2.82 -21.73
N ILE A 435 -10.03 3.68 -21.60
CA ILE A 435 -9.80 4.79 -22.53
C ILE A 435 -9.26 4.26 -23.86
N LEU A 436 -8.22 3.43 -23.85
CA LEU A 436 -7.53 3.02 -25.08
C LEU A 436 -8.38 2.10 -25.96
N THR A 437 -9.29 1.30 -25.41
CA THR A 437 -10.23 0.50 -26.25
C THR A 437 -11.31 1.33 -26.93
N ARG A 438 -11.43 2.62 -26.60
CA ARG A 438 -12.52 3.50 -27.10
C ARG A 438 -12.04 4.74 -27.82
N TYR A 439 -10.86 5.23 -27.49
CA TYR A 439 -10.35 6.52 -27.91
C TYR A 439 -8.91 6.39 -28.39
N HIS A 440 -8.55 7.28 -29.30
CA HIS A 440 -7.17 7.52 -29.65
C HIS A 440 -6.71 8.78 -28.91
N VAL A 441 -5.51 8.74 -28.33
CA VAL A 441 -4.99 9.85 -27.52
C VAL A 441 -3.84 10.51 -28.24
N GLU A 442 -3.92 11.83 -28.42
CA GLU A 442 -2.89 12.64 -29.04
C GLU A 442 -2.66 13.94 -28.25
N PHE A 443 -1.69 14.76 -28.64
CA PHE A 443 -1.52 16.12 -28.08
C PHE A 443 -2.42 17.13 -28.76
N ALA A 444 -2.78 18.23 -28.09
CA ALA A 444 -3.67 19.22 -28.70
C ALA A 444 -2.92 19.86 -29.85
N LYS A 445 -3.67 20.33 -30.84
CA LYS A 445 -3.07 21.06 -31.95
C LYS A 445 -2.23 22.21 -31.42
N GLY A 446 -0.93 22.16 -31.69
CA GLY A 446 0.05 23.19 -31.26
C GLY A 446 0.71 22.93 -29.91
N GLN A 447 0.41 21.81 -29.24
CA GLN A 447 1.16 21.33 -28.08
C GLN A 447 2.20 20.30 -28.51
N THR A 448 3.33 20.34 -27.82
CA THR A 448 4.49 19.48 -28.03
C THR A 448 4.81 18.74 -26.74
N THR A 449 5.66 17.72 -26.86
CA THR A 449 6.22 17.02 -25.69
C THR A 449 6.97 17.98 -24.77
N GLN A 450 7.64 18.98 -25.33
CA GLN A 450 8.37 19.99 -24.56
C GLN A 450 7.42 20.85 -23.72
N ASP A 451 6.24 21.21 -24.23
CA ASP A 451 5.28 22.02 -23.47
C ASP A 451 4.84 21.31 -22.18
N PHE A 452 4.69 19.98 -22.20
CA PHE A 452 4.37 19.19 -21.00
C PHE A 452 5.55 19.12 -20.02
N LEU A 453 6.78 18.98 -20.52
CA LEU A 453 7.98 18.92 -19.70
C LEU A 453 8.33 20.28 -19.08
N ASP A 454 8.19 21.37 -19.83
CA ASP A 454 8.35 22.74 -19.35
C ASP A 454 7.29 23.09 -18.31
N VAL A 455 6.13 22.45 -18.37
CA VAL A 455 5.10 22.53 -17.34
C VAL A 455 5.44 21.70 -16.08
N CYS A 456 6.28 20.70 -16.19
CA CYS A 456 6.86 20.11 -14.98
C CYS A 456 7.87 21.08 -14.33
N GLU A 457 8.26 22.14 -15.04
CA GLU A 457 9.02 23.31 -14.56
C GLU A 457 8.13 24.58 -14.34
N GLY A 458 6.81 24.57 -14.63
CA GLY A 458 5.85 25.71 -14.57
C GLY A 458 4.36 25.36 -14.85
N PRO A 459 3.31 26.19 -14.66
CA PRO A 459 1.93 25.66 -14.55
C PRO A 459 1.20 25.33 -15.89
N GLY A 460 0.92 24.03 -16.12
CA GLY A 460 -0.23 23.40 -16.83
C GLY A 460 -0.29 23.33 -18.37
N VAL A 461 -0.38 22.12 -18.95
CA VAL A 461 -0.73 21.84 -20.37
C VAL A 461 -1.80 20.74 -20.45
N SER A 462 -2.79 20.94 -21.32
CA SER A 462 -3.90 20.04 -21.64
C SER A 462 -3.52 18.90 -22.61
N LEU A 463 -4.31 17.83 -22.70
CA LEU A 463 -4.21 16.75 -23.71
C LEU A 463 -5.60 16.49 -24.35
N PRO A 464 -5.79 16.52 -25.68
CA PRO A 464 -7.05 16.19 -26.32
C PRO A 464 -7.33 14.69 -26.26
N ALA A 465 -8.61 14.36 -26.16
CA ALA A 465 -9.12 13.05 -26.52
C ALA A 465 -9.61 13.15 -27.98
N SER A 466 -9.00 12.38 -28.89
CA SER A 466 -9.43 12.27 -30.30
C SER A 466 -10.30 11.05 -30.52
#